data_AF-A0A6P0Z4V1-F1
#
_entry.id   AF-A0A6P0Z4V1-F1
#
_cell.length_a   1.000
_cell.length_b   1.000
_cell.length_c   1.000
_cell.angle_alpha   90.00
_cell.angle_beta   90.00
_cell.angle_gamma   90.00
#
_symmetry.space_group_name_H-M   'P 1'
#
loop_
_entity.id
_entity.type
_entity.pdbx_description
1 polymer ?
#
loop_
_entity_poly.entity_id
_entity_poly.type
_entity_poly.pdbx_seq_one_letter_code
_entity_poly.pdbx_strand_id
1 'polypeptide(L)'
;QSKLSEDVNGLQVLAWGAHSPQTPSHSLPASLLKDINKKYGKHPALHKDHGDWWDKAYLQRLKQALETGIERRVNICRDMLKQQKWDLFLTVFGETHSAGHDFWFLSQPDNPLYPYKQETGDSMLEVFEKVDQAIGEIIEGVPEESYVVVFAAHGSDNNTTDVPSMLLLAELLYRFSFPGKSLLPAGKLGTPVPPPVTSPQRLNWQEEVWRRVYHPNPIKRWLRRWASDEFNSQLDRVWRKLNKGSQPPLLSCISRPKGDLVWLPVMWYQQHWANMKAFALPSFSEGYIRINLQGREPQGIVKPSEYNALCEELTEKLYQLKNPRTGETVVKKVVQTRQSADDRDPKLPDADLVVIWKDQPADVIEHPDLGRMGPVPYRRTGSHRARGFLSVKGPGIEPGSSLPDSHSVDLTPTLLELMGAPIPEYMDGKPLVKASVSVG
;
A
#
# COMPACT_ATOMS: atom_id res chain seq x y z
N GLN A 1 -13.53 1.08 8.59
CA GLN A 1 -14.15 0.51 7.37
C GLN A 1 -15.44 1.26 7.11
N SER A 2 -15.66 1.70 5.88
CA SER A 2 -16.90 2.35 5.47
C SER A 2 -18.07 1.36 5.54
N LYS A 3 -19.23 1.83 5.99
CA LYS A 3 -20.47 1.04 6.05
C LYS A 3 -21.59 1.85 5.41
N LEU A 4 -22.61 1.14 4.91
CA LEU A 4 -23.86 1.79 4.54
C LEU A 4 -24.59 2.26 5.81
N SER A 5 -25.35 3.35 5.69
CA SER A 5 -26.14 3.90 6.79
C SER A 5 -27.63 3.81 6.49
N GLU A 6 -28.41 3.31 7.44
CA GLU A 6 -29.88 3.31 7.34
C GLU A 6 -30.47 4.72 7.55
N ASP A 7 -29.71 5.64 8.14
CA ASP A 7 -30.11 7.03 8.37
C ASP A 7 -30.03 7.89 7.10
N VAL A 8 -29.42 7.36 6.02
CA VAL A 8 -29.35 8.05 4.72
C VAL A 8 -30.58 7.68 3.90
N ASN A 9 -31.48 8.65 3.69
CA ASN A 9 -32.62 8.54 2.79
C ASN A 9 -32.15 8.58 1.32
N GLY A 10 -31.64 7.45 0.80
CA GLY A 10 -31.15 7.39 -0.56
C GLY A 10 -30.60 6.02 -0.96
N LEU A 11 -30.28 5.90 -2.24
CA LEU A 11 -29.67 4.69 -2.80
C LEU A 11 -28.17 4.65 -2.44
N GLN A 12 -27.70 3.51 -1.96
CA GLN A 12 -26.29 3.32 -1.61
C GLN A 12 -25.76 2.00 -2.18
N VAL A 13 -24.54 2.02 -2.70
CA VAL A 13 -23.83 0.84 -3.20
C VAL A 13 -22.40 0.86 -2.70
N LEU A 14 -22.01 -0.15 -1.94
CA LEU A 14 -20.65 -0.30 -1.42
C LEU A 14 -19.88 -1.33 -2.23
N ALA A 15 -18.61 -1.02 -2.50
CA ALA A 15 -17.63 -1.95 -3.08
C ALA A 15 -18.06 -2.65 -4.39
N TRP A 16 -18.82 -1.99 -5.27
CA TRP A 16 -19.20 -2.56 -6.58
C TRP A 16 -17.98 -2.82 -7.49
N GLY A 17 -16.97 -1.95 -7.43
CA GLY A 17 -15.74 -2.01 -8.23
C GLY A 17 -14.53 -1.47 -7.49
N ALA A 18 -14.46 -1.70 -6.19
CA ALA A 18 -13.37 -1.18 -5.34
C ALA A 18 -12.08 -2.00 -5.52
N HIS A 19 -10.93 -1.33 -5.43
CA HIS A 19 -9.62 -1.96 -5.31
C HIS A 19 -9.48 -2.60 -3.92
N SER A 20 -9.04 -3.87 -3.87
CA SER A 20 -8.77 -4.61 -2.62
C SER A 20 -9.81 -4.39 -1.49
N PRO A 21 -11.13 -4.56 -1.74
CA PRO A 21 -12.13 -4.13 -0.79
C PRO A 21 -12.07 -4.98 0.47
N GLN A 22 -11.83 -4.33 1.61
CA GLN A 22 -11.86 -4.93 2.94
C GLN A 22 -13.29 -4.98 3.51
N THR A 23 -14.29 -5.03 2.63
CA THR A 23 -15.72 -5.02 2.96
C THR A 23 -16.49 -5.76 1.87
N PRO A 24 -17.58 -6.47 2.19
CA PRO A 24 -18.40 -7.09 1.17
C PRO A 24 -19.07 -6.05 0.26
N SER A 25 -19.27 -6.41 -1.02
CA SER A 25 -20.11 -5.64 -1.93
C SER A 25 -21.59 -5.82 -1.57
N HIS A 26 -22.29 -4.73 -1.28
CA HIS A 26 -23.72 -4.75 -0.96
C HIS A 26 -24.36 -3.38 -1.22
N SER A 27 -25.68 -3.29 -1.11
CA SER A 27 -26.43 -2.06 -1.37
C SER A 27 -27.60 -1.85 -0.42
N LEU A 28 -28.08 -0.61 -0.37
CA LEU A 28 -29.38 -0.24 0.18
C LEU A 28 -30.20 0.47 -0.92
N PRO A 29 -31.39 -0.04 -1.28
CA PRO A 29 -31.97 -1.31 -0.84
C PRO A 29 -31.16 -2.53 -1.31
N ALA A 30 -31.33 -3.68 -0.66
CA ALA A 30 -30.54 -4.89 -0.92
C ALA A 30 -30.64 -5.42 -2.38
N SER A 31 -31.74 -5.13 -3.09
CA SER A 31 -31.91 -5.52 -4.49
C SER A 31 -31.06 -4.70 -5.47
N LEU A 32 -30.70 -3.46 -5.10
CA LEU A 32 -30.11 -2.48 -6.02
C LEU A 32 -28.81 -2.99 -6.68
N LEU A 33 -27.90 -3.59 -5.92
CA LEU A 33 -26.65 -4.14 -6.46
C LEU A 33 -26.92 -5.26 -7.48
N LYS A 34 -27.93 -6.10 -7.23
CA LYS A 34 -28.32 -7.17 -8.16
C LYS A 34 -28.89 -6.57 -9.44
N ASP A 35 -29.72 -5.53 -9.33
CA ASP A 35 -30.35 -4.86 -10.46
C ASP A 35 -29.32 -4.13 -11.34
N ILE A 36 -28.37 -3.43 -10.72
CA ILE A 36 -27.21 -2.83 -11.39
C ILE A 36 -26.42 -3.90 -12.14
N ASN A 37 -26.05 -4.99 -11.46
CA ASN A 37 -25.27 -6.06 -12.08
C ASN A 37 -26.02 -6.76 -13.21
N LYS A 38 -27.36 -6.87 -13.11
CA LYS A 38 -28.20 -7.44 -14.17
C LYS A 38 -28.23 -6.53 -15.40
N LYS A 39 -28.32 -5.22 -15.19
CA LYS A 39 -28.46 -4.24 -16.29
C LYS A 39 -27.13 -3.91 -16.97
N TYR A 40 -26.07 -3.63 -16.20
CA TYR A 40 -24.79 -3.14 -16.73
C TYR A 40 -23.66 -4.19 -16.67
N GLY A 41 -23.85 -5.25 -15.90
CA GLY A 41 -22.80 -6.22 -15.57
C GLY A 41 -22.03 -5.87 -14.30
N LYS A 42 -21.28 -6.85 -13.78
CA LYS A 42 -20.38 -6.66 -12.62
C LYS A 42 -19.17 -5.82 -12.99
N HIS A 43 -18.54 -5.14 -12.04
CA HIS A 43 -17.25 -4.51 -12.29
C HIS A 43 -16.18 -5.58 -12.60
N PRO A 44 -15.51 -5.53 -13.77
CA PRO A 44 -14.67 -6.64 -14.22
C PRO A 44 -13.33 -6.73 -13.48
N ALA A 45 -12.84 -5.64 -12.87
CA ALA A 45 -11.59 -5.63 -12.11
C ALA A 45 -11.75 -5.98 -10.62
N LEU A 46 -12.99 -6.09 -10.11
CA LEU A 46 -13.23 -6.37 -8.69
C LEU A 46 -12.58 -7.72 -8.29
N HIS A 47 -11.67 -7.69 -7.31
CA HIS A 47 -10.84 -8.83 -6.86
C HIS A 47 -9.93 -9.44 -7.96
N LYS A 48 -9.71 -8.73 -9.05
CA LYS A 48 -8.94 -9.19 -10.22
C LYS A 48 -7.85 -8.22 -10.63
N ASP A 49 -7.55 -7.25 -9.77
CA ASP A 49 -6.49 -6.26 -9.86
C ASP A 49 -5.34 -6.60 -8.90
N HIS A 50 -5.02 -7.90 -8.83
CA HIS A 50 -3.90 -8.43 -8.08
C HIS A 50 -3.03 -9.23 -9.04
N GLY A 51 -2.01 -8.58 -9.57
CA GLY A 51 -1.02 -9.22 -10.43
C GLY A 51 0.38 -8.70 -10.15
N ASP A 52 1.26 -8.96 -11.09
CA ASP A 52 2.63 -8.48 -11.06
C ASP A 52 2.91 -7.67 -12.32
N TRP A 53 3.66 -6.59 -12.16
CA TRP A 53 3.93 -5.63 -13.23
C TRP A 53 4.71 -6.21 -14.43
N TRP A 54 5.34 -7.37 -14.27
CA TRP A 54 6.03 -8.08 -15.37
C TRP A 54 5.12 -9.02 -16.16
N ASP A 55 3.89 -9.28 -15.69
CA ASP A 55 2.92 -10.11 -16.41
C ASP A 55 2.11 -9.26 -17.40
N LYS A 56 2.50 -9.32 -18.67
CA LYS A 56 1.83 -8.61 -19.77
C LYS A 56 0.36 -8.98 -19.92
N ALA A 57 0.03 -10.27 -19.78
CA ALA A 57 -1.35 -10.73 -19.93
C ALA A 57 -2.21 -10.18 -18.79
N TYR A 58 -1.65 -10.04 -17.59
CA TYR A 58 -2.28 -9.32 -16.50
C TYR A 58 -2.47 -7.84 -16.83
N LEU A 59 -1.41 -7.10 -17.21
CA LEU A 59 -1.49 -5.66 -17.50
C LEU A 59 -2.54 -5.34 -18.58
N GLN A 60 -2.54 -6.08 -19.69
CA GLN A 60 -3.51 -5.88 -20.78
C GLN A 60 -4.95 -6.13 -20.32
N ARG A 61 -5.17 -7.22 -19.57
CA ARG A 61 -6.49 -7.60 -19.06
C ARG A 61 -6.97 -6.63 -17.98
N LEU A 62 -6.06 -6.10 -17.15
CA LEU A 62 -6.35 -5.07 -16.16
C LEU A 62 -6.83 -3.80 -16.87
N LYS A 63 -6.07 -3.29 -17.84
CA LYS A 63 -6.44 -2.08 -18.61
C LYS A 63 -7.85 -2.19 -19.18
N GLN A 64 -8.13 -3.28 -19.89
CA GLN A 64 -9.47 -3.52 -20.46
C GLN A 64 -10.56 -3.58 -19.39
N ALA A 65 -10.27 -4.20 -18.24
CA ALA A 65 -11.21 -4.26 -17.13
C ALA A 65 -11.46 -2.87 -16.52
N LEU A 66 -10.43 -2.05 -16.34
CA LEU A 66 -10.57 -0.67 -15.84
C LEU A 66 -11.43 0.17 -16.80
N GLU A 67 -11.14 0.11 -18.10
CA GLU A 67 -11.89 0.83 -19.13
C GLU A 67 -13.38 0.43 -19.17
N THR A 68 -13.66 -0.87 -19.13
CA THR A 68 -15.04 -1.39 -19.06
C THR A 68 -15.72 -0.99 -17.74
N GLY A 69 -14.96 -0.95 -16.64
CA GLY A 69 -15.42 -0.52 -15.33
C GLY A 69 -15.90 0.92 -15.33
N ILE A 70 -15.09 1.82 -15.91
CA ILE A 70 -15.40 3.24 -16.10
C ILE A 70 -16.67 3.41 -16.92
N GLU A 71 -16.76 2.78 -18.10
CA GLU A 71 -17.95 2.86 -18.97
C GLU A 71 -19.22 2.42 -18.25
N ARG A 72 -19.16 1.30 -17.52
CA ARG A 72 -20.31 0.81 -16.75
C ARG A 72 -20.68 1.79 -15.64
N ARG A 73 -19.70 2.36 -14.94
CA ARG A 73 -19.92 3.33 -13.87
C ARG A 73 -20.60 4.59 -14.38
N VAL A 74 -20.16 5.14 -15.52
CA VAL A 74 -20.80 6.30 -16.15
C VAL A 74 -22.25 6.02 -16.49
N ASN A 75 -22.53 4.87 -17.12
CA ASN A 75 -23.89 4.49 -17.47
C ASN A 75 -24.79 4.30 -16.24
N ILE A 76 -24.27 3.72 -15.16
CA ILE A 76 -24.97 3.63 -13.87
C ILE A 76 -25.26 5.03 -13.33
N CYS A 77 -24.28 5.93 -13.29
CA CYS A 77 -24.44 7.27 -12.74
C CYS A 77 -25.46 8.08 -13.55
N ARG A 78 -25.37 8.08 -14.88
CA ARG A 78 -26.30 8.80 -15.77
C ARG A 78 -27.74 8.31 -15.62
N ASP A 79 -27.95 7.01 -15.45
CA ASP A 79 -29.30 6.47 -15.24
C ASP A 79 -29.82 6.72 -13.82
N MET A 80 -28.96 6.78 -12.80
CA MET A 80 -29.35 7.14 -11.44
C MET A 80 -29.70 8.63 -11.31
N LEU A 81 -28.93 9.51 -11.96
CA LEU A 81 -29.20 10.95 -11.98
C LEU A 81 -30.57 11.28 -12.58
N LYS A 82 -31.09 10.46 -13.51
CA LYS A 82 -32.42 10.64 -14.12
C LYS A 82 -33.59 10.16 -13.26
N GLN A 83 -33.36 9.35 -12.22
CA GLN A 83 -34.45 8.72 -11.47
C GLN A 83 -35.18 9.70 -10.56
N GLN A 84 -34.46 10.66 -9.99
CA GLN A 84 -35.01 11.67 -9.09
C GLN A 84 -34.04 12.84 -8.95
N LYS A 85 -34.48 13.90 -8.27
CA LYS A 85 -33.58 14.96 -7.81
C LYS A 85 -32.82 14.47 -6.58
N TRP A 86 -31.52 14.74 -6.55
CA TRP A 86 -30.62 14.31 -5.49
C TRP A 86 -30.09 15.52 -4.74
N ASP A 87 -30.15 15.50 -3.41
CA ASP A 87 -29.49 16.50 -2.56
C ASP A 87 -27.97 16.26 -2.47
N LEU A 88 -27.56 14.99 -2.62
CA LEU A 88 -26.17 14.57 -2.71
C LEU A 88 -26.04 13.37 -3.66
N PHE A 89 -25.14 13.48 -4.63
CA PHE A 89 -24.76 12.37 -5.50
C PHE A 89 -23.25 12.14 -5.40
N LEU A 90 -22.84 10.98 -4.88
CA LEU A 90 -21.43 10.63 -4.69
C LEU A 90 -21.09 9.35 -5.45
N THR A 91 -20.06 9.42 -6.30
CA THR A 91 -19.46 8.27 -6.96
C THR A 91 -17.95 8.34 -6.87
N VAL A 92 -17.28 7.19 -6.92
CA VAL A 92 -15.83 7.08 -6.79
C VAL A 92 -15.29 6.24 -7.93
N PHE A 93 -14.30 6.76 -8.65
CA PHE A 93 -13.52 6.01 -9.63
C PHE A 93 -12.31 5.38 -8.92
N GLY A 94 -12.38 4.06 -8.69
CA GLY A 94 -11.25 3.30 -8.12
C GLY A 94 -10.22 2.90 -9.18
N GLU A 95 -10.54 3.10 -10.45
CA GLU A 95 -9.77 2.63 -11.59
C GLU A 95 -8.42 3.37 -11.71
N THR A 96 -8.38 4.66 -11.35
CA THR A 96 -7.15 5.45 -11.26
C THR A 96 -6.19 4.94 -10.19
N HIS A 97 -6.73 4.39 -9.09
CA HIS A 97 -5.93 3.79 -8.02
C HIS A 97 -5.23 2.51 -8.50
N SER A 98 -5.96 1.61 -9.15
CA SER A 98 -5.38 0.37 -9.71
C SER A 98 -4.39 0.69 -10.83
N ALA A 99 -4.71 1.63 -11.72
CA ALA A 99 -3.80 2.10 -12.76
C ALA A 99 -2.49 2.67 -12.17
N GLY A 100 -2.59 3.50 -11.12
CA GLY A 100 -1.44 4.07 -10.44
C GLY A 100 -0.54 3.05 -9.75
N HIS A 101 -1.05 1.88 -9.35
CA HIS A 101 -0.22 0.82 -8.76
C HIS A 101 0.56 0.00 -9.80
N ASP A 102 -0.09 -0.33 -10.91
CA ASP A 102 0.43 -1.29 -11.89
C ASP A 102 1.12 -0.63 -13.08
N PHE A 103 0.62 0.51 -13.57
CA PHE A 103 1.10 1.15 -14.80
C PHE A 103 2.10 2.30 -14.60
N TRP A 104 2.40 2.69 -13.36
CA TRP A 104 3.24 3.86 -13.05
C TRP A 104 4.60 3.83 -13.79
N PHE A 105 5.29 2.69 -13.78
CA PHE A 105 6.59 2.56 -14.46
C PHE A 105 6.53 2.68 -15.99
N LEU A 106 5.35 2.58 -16.62
CA LEU A 106 5.23 2.68 -18.07
C LEU A 106 5.42 4.12 -18.56
N SER A 107 5.07 5.10 -17.73
CA SER A 107 5.04 6.52 -18.10
C SER A 107 5.96 7.44 -17.32
N GLN A 108 6.50 7.00 -16.19
CA GLN A 108 7.31 7.84 -15.31
C GLN A 108 8.82 7.59 -15.49
N PRO A 109 9.58 8.49 -16.15
CA PRO A 109 10.99 8.25 -16.51
C PRO A 109 11.94 8.12 -15.31
N ASP A 110 11.55 8.65 -14.15
CA ASP A 110 12.29 8.56 -12.90
C ASP A 110 12.08 7.22 -12.17
N ASN A 111 11.12 6.40 -12.62
CA ASN A 111 10.90 5.07 -12.06
C ASN A 111 12.06 4.11 -12.45
N PRO A 112 12.64 3.34 -11.51
CA PRO A 112 13.73 2.40 -11.82
C PRO A 112 13.40 1.30 -12.83
N LEU A 113 12.11 1.01 -13.03
CA LEU A 113 11.63 -0.01 -13.97
C LEU A 113 11.31 0.57 -15.36
N TYR A 114 11.27 1.90 -15.51
CA TYR A 114 10.94 2.57 -16.78
C TYR A 114 11.85 2.13 -17.94
N PRO A 115 13.19 1.98 -17.78
CA PRO A 115 14.06 1.49 -18.86
C PRO A 115 13.77 0.05 -19.30
N TYR A 116 13.00 -0.70 -18.51
CA TYR A 116 12.67 -2.12 -18.75
C TYR A 116 11.23 -2.32 -19.23
N LYS A 117 10.48 -1.23 -19.44
CA LYS A 117 9.14 -1.32 -20.00
C LYS A 117 9.19 -1.94 -21.40
N GLN A 118 8.24 -2.81 -21.67
CA GLN A 118 8.14 -3.50 -22.94
C GLN A 118 7.03 -2.91 -23.83
N GLU A 119 6.24 -2.00 -23.28
CA GLU A 119 5.15 -1.31 -23.94
C GLU A 119 5.52 0.16 -24.17
N THR A 120 5.09 0.71 -25.30
CA THR A 120 5.37 2.11 -25.68
C THR A 120 4.21 3.06 -25.36
N GLY A 121 3.02 2.53 -25.07
CA GLY A 121 1.84 3.32 -24.71
C GLY A 121 1.82 3.72 -23.23
N ASP A 122 0.96 4.69 -22.91
CA ASP A 122 0.74 5.15 -21.55
C ASP A 122 -0.63 4.69 -21.05
N SER A 123 -0.71 3.41 -20.68
CA SER A 123 -1.94 2.80 -20.16
C SER A 123 -2.46 3.51 -18.92
N MET A 124 -1.60 4.19 -18.15
CA MET A 124 -2.02 4.97 -17.01
C MET A 124 -2.76 6.22 -17.48
N LEU A 125 -2.15 7.02 -18.36
CA LEU A 125 -2.76 8.23 -18.91
C LEU A 125 -4.09 7.92 -19.61
N GLU A 126 -4.15 6.87 -20.43
CA GLU A 126 -5.36 6.48 -21.15
C GLU A 126 -6.53 6.15 -20.18
N VAL A 127 -6.24 5.54 -19.02
CA VAL A 127 -7.25 5.30 -17.97
C VAL A 127 -7.69 6.62 -17.32
N PHE A 128 -6.77 7.55 -17.07
CA PHE A 128 -7.10 8.86 -16.50
C PHE A 128 -7.92 9.72 -17.47
N GLU A 129 -7.57 9.76 -18.76
CA GLU A 129 -8.33 10.46 -19.80
C GLU A 129 -9.75 9.89 -19.92
N LYS A 130 -9.90 8.57 -19.82
CA LYS A 130 -11.23 7.95 -19.84
C LYS A 130 -12.06 8.29 -18.59
N VAL A 131 -11.42 8.44 -17.42
CA VAL A 131 -12.09 8.94 -16.21
C VAL A 131 -12.46 10.42 -16.35
N ASP A 132 -11.62 11.24 -16.97
CA ASP A 132 -11.91 12.65 -17.24
C ASP A 132 -13.14 12.79 -18.17
N GLN A 133 -13.15 12.06 -19.29
CA GLN A 133 -14.31 11.99 -20.18
C GLN A 133 -15.57 11.52 -19.44
N ALA A 134 -15.44 10.47 -18.62
CA ALA A 134 -16.52 9.93 -17.80
C ALA A 134 -17.10 10.96 -16.82
N ILE A 135 -16.26 11.77 -16.19
CA ILE A 135 -16.68 12.87 -15.32
C ILE A 135 -17.46 13.91 -16.14
N GLY A 136 -16.96 14.29 -17.32
CA GLY A 136 -17.67 15.18 -18.24
C GLY A 136 -19.07 14.68 -18.60
N GLU A 137 -19.19 13.41 -19.01
CA GLU A 137 -20.46 12.78 -19.34
C GLU A 137 -21.44 12.70 -18.15
N ILE A 138 -20.94 12.59 -16.92
CA ILE A 138 -21.80 12.62 -15.72
C ILE A 138 -22.29 14.06 -15.48
N ILE A 139 -21.40 15.05 -15.58
CA ILE A 139 -21.70 16.48 -15.33
C ILE A 139 -22.73 17.02 -16.32
N GLU A 140 -22.76 16.55 -17.57
CA GLU A 140 -23.81 16.92 -18.54
C GLU A 140 -25.24 16.66 -18.03
N GLY A 141 -25.41 15.67 -17.15
CA GLY A 141 -26.71 15.31 -16.56
C GLY A 141 -27.01 16.02 -15.24
N VAL A 142 -26.13 16.91 -14.77
CA VAL A 142 -26.25 17.62 -13.49
C VAL A 142 -26.85 19.01 -13.71
N PRO A 143 -27.85 19.45 -12.93
CA PRO A 143 -28.42 20.80 -13.05
C PRO A 143 -27.37 21.90 -12.86
N GLU A 144 -27.49 23.02 -13.59
CA GLU A 144 -26.52 24.13 -13.59
C GLU A 144 -26.33 24.76 -12.20
N GLU A 145 -27.39 24.77 -11.40
CA GLU A 145 -27.41 25.27 -10.02
C GLU A 145 -26.70 24.36 -9.01
N SER A 146 -26.21 23.17 -9.42
CA SER A 146 -25.57 22.22 -8.52
C SER A 146 -24.08 22.54 -8.30
N TYR A 147 -23.60 22.24 -7.10
CA TYR A 147 -22.16 22.17 -6.85
C TYR A 147 -21.59 20.82 -7.35
N VAL A 148 -20.53 20.88 -8.14
CA VAL A 148 -19.74 19.73 -8.58
C VAL A 148 -18.39 19.78 -7.89
N VAL A 149 -18.06 18.70 -7.18
CA VAL A 149 -16.80 18.56 -6.45
C VAL A 149 -16.06 17.33 -6.96
N VAL A 150 -14.84 17.53 -7.48
CA VAL A 150 -13.95 16.46 -7.93
C VAL A 150 -12.70 16.49 -7.06
N PHE A 151 -12.39 15.39 -6.40
CA PHE A 151 -11.27 15.34 -5.47
C PHE A 151 -10.60 13.97 -5.42
N ALA A 152 -9.36 13.98 -4.97
CA ALA A 152 -8.64 12.80 -4.51
C ALA A 152 -8.05 13.10 -3.13
N ALA A 153 -8.31 12.24 -2.14
CA ALA A 153 -7.82 12.43 -0.77
C ALA A 153 -6.32 12.17 -0.62
N HIS A 154 -5.71 11.53 -1.61
CA HIS A 154 -4.31 11.19 -1.69
C HIS A 154 -3.90 11.07 -3.17
N GLY A 155 -2.60 11.15 -3.44
CA GLY A 155 -2.01 10.96 -4.77
C GLY A 155 -1.37 9.58 -4.91
N SER A 156 -0.65 9.43 -6.02
CA SER A 156 0.22 8.29 -6.30
C SER A 156 1.59 8.78 -6.78
N ASP A 157 2.61 7.99 -6.53
CA ASP A 157 4.00 8.22 -6.95
C ASP A 157 4.76 6.90 -7.00
N ASN A 158 6.04 6.94 -7.37
CA ASN A 158 7.00 5.85 -7.28
C ASN A 158 6.87 5.08 -5.95
N ASN A 159 6.82 3.76 -6.03
CA ASN A 159 6.69 2.94 -4.82
C ASN A 159 7.99 2.93 -4.00
N THR A 160 7.93 3.53 -2.82
CA THR A 160 9.06 3.64 -1.88
C THR A 160 8.87 2.85 -0.60
N THR A 161 7.71 2.21 -0.44
CA THR A 161 7.27 1.65 0.83
C THR A 161 7.27 0.13 0.84
N ASP A 162 6.85 -0.52 -0.26
CA ASP A 162 6.61 -1.96 -0.26
C ASP A 162 7.85 -2.76 0.11
N VAL A 163 8.92 -2.67 -0.68
CA VAL A 163 10.12 -3.47 -0.43
C VAL A 163 10.80 -3.08 0.90
N PRO A 164 11.01 -1.77 1.20
CA PRO A 164 11.58 -1.37 2.49
C PRO A 164 10.78 -1.82 3.70
N SER A 165 9.47 -1.58 3.74
CA SER A 165 8.61 -1.88 4.90
C SER A 165 8.25 -3.36 5.00
N MET A 166 7.89 -4.01 3.88
CA MET A 166 7.42 -5.39 3.89
C MET A 166 8.55 -6.40 4.05
N LEU A 167 9.82 -6.03 3.83
CA LEU A 167 10.93 -6.99 3.82
C LEU A 167 12.24 -6.45 4.40
N LEU A 168 12.80 -5.37 3.84
CA LEU A 168 14.18 -4.99 4.13
C LEU A 168 14.37 -4.51 5.59
N LEU A 169 13.36 -3.84 6.15
CA LEU A 169 13.35 -3.43 7.55
C LEU A 169 13.39 -4.65 8.49
N ALA A 170 12.65 -5.70 8.18
CA ALA A 170 12.66 -6.94 8.96
C ALA A 170 14.02 -7.65 8.91
N GLU A 171 14.64 -7.70 7.73
CA GLU A 171 16.00 -8.24 7.56
C GLU A 171 17.03 -7.42 8.35
N LEU A 172 16.92 -6.09 8.34
CA LEU A 172 17.81 -5.22 9.11
C LEU A 172 17.73 -5.51 10.61
N LEU A 173 16.52 -5.58 11.16
CA LEU A 173 16.30 -5.86 12.59
C LEU A 173 16.74 -7.27 12.98
N TYR A 174 16.61 -8.22 12.05
CA TYR A 174 17.14 -9.56 12.20
C TYR A 174 18.67 -9.57 12.27
N ARG A 175 19.36 -8.88 11.34
CA ARG A 175 20.84 -8.74 11.35
C ARG A 175 21.33 -8.00 12.59
N PHE A 176 20.60 -6.98 13.02
CA PHE A 176 20.88 -6.24 14.26
C PHE A 176 20.80 -7.14 15.49
N SER A 177 19.77 -7.98 15.58
CA SER A 177 19.58 -8.90 16.72
C SER A 177 20.53 -10.10 16.66
N PHE A 178 20.99 -10.48 15.47
CA PHE A 178 21.85 -11.64 15.26
C PHE A 178 23.05 -11.29 14.36
N PRO A 179 24.10 -10.65 14.90
CA PRO A 179 25.29 -10.29 14.14
C PRO A 179 25.86 -11.47 13.33
N GLY A 180 26.16 -11.22 12.06
CA GLY A 180 26.68 -12.23 11.12
C GLY A 180 25.64 -13.20 10.54
N LYS A 181 24.36 -13.10 10.91
CA LYS A 181 23.28 -13.92 10.33
C LYS A 181 22.41 -13.09 9.39
N SER A 182 21.94 -13.69 8.29
CA SER A 182 21.08 -13.02 7.31
C SER A 182 20.05 -13.98 6.74
N LEU A 183 18.80 -13.54 6.54
CA LEU A 183 17.81 -14.31 5.78
C LEU A 183 17.84 -13.95 4.30
N LEU A 184 18.14 -12.71 3.95
CA LEU A 184 18.41 -12.33 2.58
C LEU A 184 19.91 -12.52 2.27
N PRO A 185 20.29 -12.60 0.98
CA PRO A 185 21.70 -12.62 0.61
C PRO A 185 22.40 -11.39 1.19
N ALA A 186 23.44 -11.61 1.98
CA ALA A 186 24.36 -10.55 2.37
C ALA A 186 25.28 -10.27 1.18
N GLY A 187 24.95 -9.24 0.39
CA GLY A 187 25.85 -8.76 -0.65
C GLY A 187 27.10 -8.13 -0.02
N LYS A 188 28.23 -8.19 -0.74
CA LYS A 188 29.47 -7.53 -0.29
C LYS A 188 29.40 -6.03 -0.58
N LEU A 189 29.68 -5.21 0.43
CA LEU A 189 29.86 -3.77 0.25
C LEU A 189 31.00 -3.51 -0.74
N GLY A 190 30.95 -2.39 -1.47
CA GLY A 190 31.96 -2.01 -2.45
C GLY A 190 31.97 -2.83 -3.74
N THR A 191 31.06 -3.80 -3.91
CA THR A 191 30.86 -4.50 -5.18
C THR A 191 29.74 -3.84 -5.99
N PRO A 192 29.77 -3.85 -7.34
CA PRO A 192 28.66 -3.34 -8.13
C PRO A 192 27.33 -4.01 -7.76
N VAL A 193 26.24 -3.22 -7.74
CA VAL A 193 24.89 -3.73 -7.52
C VAL A 193 24.39 -4.33 -8.84
N PRO A 194 23.86 -5.58 -8.85
CA PRO A 194 23.22 -6.14 -10.04
C PRO A 194 22.06 -5.25 -10.53
N PRO A 195 21.69 -5.30 -11.82
CA PRO A 195 20.50 -4.59 -12.31
C PRO A 195 19.22 -5.02 -11.56
N PRO A 196 18.16 -4.21 -11.57
CA PRO A 196 16.85 -4.58 -11.02
C PRO A 196 16.36 -5.92 -11.59
N VAL A 197 15.64 -6.68 -10.77
CA VAL A 197 15.04 -7.96 -11.19
C VAL A 197 13.80 -7.68 -12.04
N THR A 198 13.88 -7.95 -13.34
CA THR A 198 12.82 -7.61 -14.32
C THR A 198 12.18 -8.79 -15.04
N SER A 199 12.79 -9.97 -14.97
CA SER A 199 12.25 -11.21 -15.56
C SER A 199 12.25 -12.33 -14.51
N PRO A 200 11.31 -12.32 -13.56
CA PRO A 200 11.25 -13.34 -12.53
C PRO A 200 10.79 -14.68 -13.11
N GLN A 201 11.27 -15.78 -12.50
CA GLN A 201 11.04 -17.14 -13.04
C GLN A 201 9.92 -17.88 -12.29
N ARG A 202 9.12 -17.17 -11.50
CA ARG A 202 8.02 -17.72 -10.69
C ARG A 202 6.72 -17.00 -10.95
N LEU A 203 5.65 -17.62 -10.47
CA LEU A 203 4.27 -17.24 -10.76
C LEU A 203 3.87 -15.92 -10.08
N ASN A 204 4.51 -15.56 -8.95
CA ASN A 204 4.21 -14.30 -8.25
C ASN A 204 5.41 -13.70 -7.51
N TRP A 205 5.31 -12.41 -7.15
CA TRP A 205 6.36 -11.67 -6.42
C TRP A 205 6.84 -12.36 -5.15
N GLN A 206 5.92 -12.86 -4.33
CA GLN A 206 6.26 -13.47 -3.04
C GLN A 206 7.16 -14.69 -3.23
N GLU A 207 6.83 -15.56 -4.19
CA GLU A 207 7.65 -16.73 -4.54
C GLU A 207 9.04 -16.32 -5.05
N GLU A 208 9.09 -15.25 -5.84
CA GLU A 208 10.36 -14.75 -6.38
C GLU A 208 11.27 -14.19 -5.27
N VAL A 209 10.71 -13.46 -4.30
CA VAL A 209 11.43 -13.03 -3.10
C VAL A 209 11.85 -14.26 -2.28
N TRP A 210 10.95 -15.23 -2.08
CA TRP A 210 11.23 -16.42 -1.28
C TRP A 210 12.41 -17.25 -1.83
N ARG A 211 12.57 -17.32 -3.15
CA ARG A 211 13.73 -17.99 -3.80
C ARG A 211 15.08 -17.37 -3.46
N ARG A 212 15.08 -16.09 -3.07
CA ARG A 212 16.29 -15.37 -2.68
C ARG A 212 16.63 -15.56 -1.21
N VAL A 213 15.70 -16.02 -0.39
CA VAL A 213 15.95 -16.31 1.02
C VAL A 213 17.08 -17.34 1.14
N TYR A 214 18.14 -16.92 1.80
CA TYR A 214 19.34 -17.68 2.06
C TYR A 214 19.00 -18.95 2.85
N HIS A 215 19.60 -20.06 2.43
CA HIS A 215 19.63 -21.29 3.21
C HIS A 215 21.10 -21.67 3.47
N PRO A 216 21.50 -21.98 4.72
CA PRO A 216 22.89 -22.31 5.05
C PRO A 216 23.44 -23.49 4.26
N ASN A 217 22.61 -24.52 4.05
CA ASN A 217 22.96 -25.66 3.21
C ASN A 217 22.98 -25.26 1.72
N PRO A 218 24.12 -25.38 1.01
CA PRO A 218 24.29 -24.94 -0.37
C PRO A 218 23.43 -25.73 -1.37
N ILE A 219 23.15 -27.01 -1.10
CA ILE A 219 22.28 -27.85 -1.92
C ILE A 219 20.84 -27.36 -1.79
N LYS A 220 20.37 -27.10 -0.57
CA LYS A 220 19.03 -26.52 -0.36
C LYS A 220 18.91 -25.13 -0.97
N ARG A 221 19.94 -24.30 -0.86
CA ARG A 221 19.99 -22.99 -1.50
C ARG A 221 19.88 -23.09 -3.03
N TRP A 222 20.54 -24.08 -3.63
CA TRP A 222 20.44 -24.36 -5.05
C TRP A 222 19.07 -24.93 -5.43
N LEU A 223 18.58 -25.96 -4.73
CA LEU A 223 17.26 -26.58 -4.96
C LEU A 223 16.12 -25.59 -4.80
N ARG A 224 16.13 -24.72 -3.79
CA ARG A 224 15.10 -23.70 -3.58
C ARG A 224 15.00 -22.70 -4.75
N ARG A 225 16.09 -22.48 -5.49
CA ARG A 225 16.04 -21.66 -6.70
C ARG A 225 15.25 -22.35 -7.81
N TRP A 226 15.31 -23.66 -7.96
CA TRP A 226 14.81 -24.35 -9.15
C TRP A 226 13.58 -25.25 -8.92
N ALA A 227 13.40 -25.79 -7.72
CA ALA A 227 12.36 -26.75 -7.41
C ALA A 227 11.00 -26.11 -7.05
N SER A 228 9.90 -26.85 -7.23
CA SER A 228 8.55 -26.40 -6.84
C SER A 228 8.42 -26.23 -5.33
N ASP A 229 7.44 -25.43 -4.89
CA ASP A 229 7.18 -25.21 -3.46
C ASP A 229 6.77 -26.50 -2.74
N GLU A 230 6.01 -27.36 -3.41
CA GLU A 230 5.64 -28.67 -2.87
C GLU A 230 6.88 -29.55 -2.64
N PHE A 231 7.80 -29.61 -3.61
CA PHE A 231 9.06 -30.34 -3.46
C PHE A 231 9.91 -29.77 -2.33
N ASN A 232 10.06 -28.45 -2.25
CA ASN A 232 10.79 -27.79 -1.18
C ASN A 232 10.17 -28.07 0.20
N SER A 233 8.84 -28.10 0.31
CA SER A 233 8.14 -28.40 1.56
C SER A 233 8.33 -29.86 2.01
N GLN A 234 8.29 -30.80 1.07
CA GLN A 234 8.56 -32.23 1.29
C GLN A 234 9.99 -32.42 1.78
N LEU A 235 10.94 -31.76 1.11
CA LEU A 235 12.35 -31.78 1.47
C LEU A 235 12.56 -31.20 2.88
N ASP A 236 11.99 -30.05 3.20
CA ASP A 236 12.08 -29.46 4.54
C ASP A 236 11.43 -30.32 5.64
N ARG A 237 10.41 -31.12 5.30
CA ARG A 237 9.82 -32.11 6.23
C ARG A 237 10.75 -33.30 6.47
N VAL A 238 11.38 -33.85 5.42
CA VAL A 238 12.34 -34.95 5.53
C VAL A 238 13.55 -34.52 6.35
N TRP A 239 14.11 -33.34 6.05
CA TRP A 239 15.26 -32.82 6.79
C TRP A 239 14.95 -32.48 8.25
N ARG A 240 13.76 -31.96 8.56
CA ARG A 240 13.32 -31.78 9.96
C ARG A 240 13.25 -33.12 10.72
N LYS A 241 12.86 -34.20 10.05
CA LYS A 241 12.88 -35.55 10.65
C LYS A 241 14.31 -36.05 10.87
N LEU A 242 15.22 -35.81 9.91
CA LEU A 242 16.63 -36.22 10.00
C LEU A 242 17.40 -35.47 11.08
N ASN A 243 17.04 -34.23 11.38
CA ASN A 243 17.68 -33.40 12.42
C ASN A 243 16.98 -33.48 13.79
N LYS A 244 16.14 -34.50 14.04
CA LYS A 244 15.52 -34.69 15.36
C LYS A 244 16.61 -34.99 16.41
N GLY A 245 16.93 -34.01 17.25
CA GLY A 245 17.87 -34.16 18.37
C GLY A 245 18.90 -33.03 18.49
N SER A 246 19.13 -32.28 17.40
CA SER A 246 20.00 -31.10 17.38
C SER A 246 19.13 -29.85 17.24
N GLN A 247 19.39 -28.78 18.00
CA GLN A 247 18.72 -27.51 17.69
C GLN A 247 19.12 -27.08 16.28
N PRO A 248 18.17 -27.02 15.32
CA PRO A 248 18.48 -26.61 13.97
C PRO A 248 19.07 -25.18 13.98
N PRO A 249 20.09 -24.88 13.15
CA PRO A 249 20.60 -23.51 13.01
C PRO A 249 19.46 -22.52 12.79
N LEU A 250 19.50 -21.34 13.39
CA LEU A 250 18.45 -20.30 13.33
C LEU A 250 17.92 -20.09 11.89
N LEU A 251 18.84 -20.04 10.93
CA LEU A 251 18.58 -19.86 9.50
C LEU A 251 17.94 -21.07 8.78
N SER A 252 17.93 -22.25 9.39
CA SER A 252 17.40 -23.49 8.81
C SER A 252 15.93 -23.73 9.15
N CYS A 253 15.34 -22.90 10.01
CA CYS A 253 13.99 -23.07 10.53
C CYS A 253 12.92 -22.27 9.79
N ILE A 254 13.32 -21.42 8.84
CA ILE A 254 12.40 -20.54 8.11
C ILE A 254 11.42 -21.40 7.32
N SER A 255 10.20 -21.42 7.83
CA SER A 255 9.03 -21.95 7.16
C SER A 255 8.19 -20.78 6.69
N ARG A 256 7.49 -20.93 5.56
CA ARG A 256 6.49 -19.93 5.19
C ARG A 256 5.41 -19.93 6.28
N PRO A 257 5.09 -18.77 6.86
CA PRO A 257 4.02 -18.68 7.84
C PRO A 257 2.70 -19.18 7.23
N LYS A 258 1.79 -19.64 8.08
CA LYS A 258 0.41 -19.98 7.73
C LYS A 258 -0.53 -19.00 8.42
N GLY A 259 -1.66 -18.69 7.81
CA GLY A 259 -2.68 -17.80 8.36
C GLY A 259 -2.84 -16.51 7.57
N ASP A 260 -3.35 -15.48 8.24
CA ASP A 260 -3.55 -14.16 7.66
C ASP A 260 -2.21 -13.43 7.50
N LEU A 261 -2.10 -12.52 6.53
CA LEU A 261 -0.88 -11.74 6.22
C LEU A 261 0.33 -12.54 5.70
N VAL A 262 0.16 -13.82 5.35
CA VAL A 262 1.26 -14.65 4.81
C VAL A 262 1.89 -14.11 3.53
N TRP A 263 1.18 -13.21 2.83
CA TRP A 263 1.66 -12.53 1.64
C TRP A 263 2.72 -11.45 1.94
N LEU A 264 2.86 -11.00 3.21
CA LEU A 264 3.86 -10.02 3.65
C LEU A 264 5.15 -10.72 4.14
N PRO A 265 6.31 -10.53 3.48
CA PRO A 265 7.57 -11.20 3.85
C PRO A 265 8.09 -10.91 5.28
N VAL A 266 7.71 -9.79 5.89
CA VAL A 266 7.99 -9.46 7.29
C VAL A 266 7.59 -10.58 8.25
N MET A 267 6.51 -11.31 7.93
CA MET A 267 6.03 -12.43 8.75
C MET A 267 6.98 -13.64 8.74
N TRP A 268 7.93 -13.73 7.81
CA TRP A 268 8.91 -14.82 7.79
C TRP A 268 9.89 -14.77 8.96
N TYR A 269 10.02 -13.60 9.58
CA TYR A 269 10.85 -13.35 10.75
C TYR A 269 10.12 -13.61 12.07
N GLN A 270 8.79 -13.84 12.03
CA GLN A 270 7.94 -13.97 13.23
C GLN A 270 8.46 -15.01 14.22
N GLN A 271 8.91 -16.16 13.72
CA GLN A 271 9.45 -17.25 14.54
C GLN A 271 10.73 -16.86 15.33
N HIS A 272 11.35 -15.73 15.00
CA HIS A 272 12.55 -15.22 15.65
C HIS A 272 12.27 -14.05 16.60
N TRP A 273 11.08 -13.45 16.58
CA TRP A 273 10.76 -12.23 17.34
C TRP A 273 11.02 -12.38 18.85
N ALA A 274 10.73 -13.54 19.43
CA ALA A 274 10.99 -13.85 20.83
C ALA A 274 12.46 -13.64 21.26
N ASN A 275 13.39 -13.75 20.32
CA ASN A 275 14.84 -13.62 20.53
C ASN A 275 15.41 -12.35 19.89
N MET A 276 14.57 -11.45 19.38
CA MET A 276 14.97 -10.18 18.79
C MET A 276 14.69 -9.03 19.76
N LYS A 277 15.59 -8.04 19.82
CA LYS A 277 15.39 -6.84 20.66
C LYS A 277 14.26 -5.96 20.14
N ALA A 278 14.09 -5.92 18.83
CA ALA A 278 13.03 -5.23 18.13
C ALA A 278 12.67 -5.98 16.85
N PHE A 279 11.43 -5.84 16.38
CA PHE A 279 10.93 -6.51 15.18
C PHE A 279 10.02 -5.58 14.37
N ALA A 280 9.97 -5.81 13.07
CA ALA A 280 9.09 -5.05 12.18
C ALA A 280 7.66 -5.59 12.27
N LEU A 281 6.68 -4.68 12.39
CA LEU A 281 5.26 -5.02 12.29
C LEU A 281 4.84 -5.08 10.81
N PRO A 282 3.84 -5.91 10.45
CA PRO A 282 3.32 -5.96 9.10
C PRO A 282 2.79 -4.59 8.63
N SER A 283 3.36 -4.07 7.55
CA SER A 283 2.95 -2.81 6.94
C SER A 283 3.18 -2.84 5.42
N PHE A 284 2.31 -2.15 4.70
CA PHE A 284 2.41 -1.89 3.27
C PHE A 284 2.46 -0.38 2.96
N SER A 285 2.71 0.43 3.99
CA SER A 285 2.98 1.87 3.95
C SER A 285 4.34 2.13 4.60
N GLU A 286 4.39 2.94 5.66
CA GLU A 286 5.65 3.25 6.36
C GLU A 286 6.17 2.05 7.16
N GLY A 287 7.47 2.08 7.48
CA GLY A 287 8.10 1.03 8.25
C GLY A 287 7.70 1.12 9.72
N TYR A 288 7.23 0.02 10.32
CA TYR A 288 6.82 -0.01 11.72
C TYR A 288 7.72 -0.93 12.53
N ILE A 289 8.33 -0.41 13.60
CA ILE A 289 9.21 -1.16 14.49
C ILE A 289 8.58 -1.23 15.87
N ARG A 290 8.56 -2.44 16.42
CA ARG A 290 8.15 -2.75 17.79
C ARG A 290 9.36 -3.19 18.61
N ILE A 291 9.55 -2.58 19.77
CA ILE A 291 10.53 -3.02 20.76
C ILE A 291 9.95 -4.21 21.53
N ASN A 292 10.72 -5.29 21.65
CA ASN A 292 10.34 -6.50 22.37
C ASN A 292 10.51 -6.28 23.89
N LEU A 293 9.68 -5.41 24.44
CA LEU A 293 9.75 -4.86 25.79
C LEU A 293 9.20 -5.81 26.85
N GLN A 294 9.96 -6.02 27.93
CA GLN A 294 9.52 -6.78 29.11
C GLN A 294 8.28 -6.17 29.75
N GLY A 295 7.30 -7.01 30.11
CA GLY A 295 6.04 -6.58 30.73
C GLY A 295 5.04 -5.92 29.74
N ARG A 296 5.37 -5.86 28.45
CA ARG A 296 4.45 -5.42 27.39
C ARG A 296 4.26 -6.50 26.35
N GLU A 297 5.36 -7.10 25.87
CA GLU A 297 5.28 -8.25 24.97
C GLU A 297 5.33 -9.57 25.75
N PRO A 298 4.60 -10.62 25.34
CA PRO A 298 4.57 -11.90 26.05
C PRO A 298 5.94 -12.56 26.26
N GLN A 299 6.88 -12.32 25.33
CA GLN A 299 8.25 -12.82 25.37
C GLN A 299 9.26 -11.66 25.33
N GLY A 300 8.91 -10.54 25.96
CA GLY A 300 9.75 -9.35 26.05
C GLY A 300 11.12 -9.65 26.65
N ILE A 301 12.18 -9.16 26.00
CA ILE A 301 13.58 -9.35 26.44
C ILE A 301 14.28 -8.03 26.77
N VAL A 302 13.80 -6.90 26.24
CA VAL A 302 14.37 -5.57 26.50
C VAL A 302 13.82 -5.03 27.82
N LYS A 303 14.70 -4.60 28.73
CA LYS A 303 14.26 -4.01 30.01
C LYS A 303 13.67 -2.61 29.77
N PRO A 304 12.70 -2.15 30.56
CA PRO A 304 12.19 -0.77 30.47
C PRO A 304 13.28 0.30 30.56
N SER A 305 14.32 0.06 31.36
CA SER A 305 15.49 0.97 31.48
C SER A 305 16.33 1.08 30.21
N GLU A 306 16.22 0.12 29.29
CA GLU A 306 17.00 0.07 28.03
C GLU A 306 16.20 0.59 26.83
N TYR A 307 14.91 0.86 27.00
CA TYR A 307 13.98 1.19 25.91
C TYR A 307 14.41 2.43 25.12
N ASN A 308 14.64 3.56 25.80
CA ASN A 308 15.01 4.81 25.13
C ASN A 308 16.36 4.70 24.41
N ALA A 309 17.36 4.11 25.07
CA ALA A 309 18.67 3.89 24.47
C ALA A 309 18.60 3.00 23.22
N LEU A 310 17.75 1.96 23.23
CA LEU A 310 17.54 1.11 22.06
C LEU A 310 16.80 1.86 20.93
N CYS A 311 15.81 2.69 21.25
CA CYS A 311 15.14 3.52 20.27
C CYS A 311 16.10 4.50 19.58
N GLU A 312 17.00 5.13 20.34
CA GLU A 312 18.06 6.00 19.84
C GLU A 312 19.05 5.23 18.96
N GLU A 313 19.58 4.10 19.44
CA GLU A 313 20.52 3.24 18.67
C GLU A 313 19.92 2.80 17.33
N LEU A 314 18.66 2.33 17.34
CA LEU A 314 17.97 1.92 16.12
C LEU A 314 17.77 3.11 15.18
N THR A 315 17.40 4.27 15.71
CA THR A 315 17.22 5.50 14.92
C THR A 315 18.51 5.91 14.21
N GLU A 316 19.65 5.91 14.93
CA GLU A 316 20.95 6.21 14.34
C GLU A 316 21.33 5.23 13.23
N LYS A 317 21.11 3.92 13.44
CA LYS A 317 21.37 2.89 12.42
C LYS A 317 20.46 3.05 11.19
N LEU A 318 19.19 3.39 11.40
CA LEU A 318 18.24 3.63 10.31
C LEU A 318 18.69 4.79 9.42
N TYR A 319 19.17 5.89 10.00
CA TYR A 319 19.67 7.04 9.23
C TYR A 319 20.98 6.76 8.46
N GLN A 320 21.70 5.68 8.76
CA GLN A 320 22.87 5.24 8.01
C GLN A 320 22.54 4.42 6.75
N LEU A 321 21.28 4.04 6.56
CA LEU A 321 20.87 3.21 5.42
C LEU A 321 20.97 3.98 4.11
N LYS A 322 21.66 3.38 3.14
CA LYS A 322 21.83 3.93 1.79
C LYS A 322 21.23 3.03 0.73
N ASN A 323 20.72 3.64 -0.34
CA ASN A 323 20.42 2.96 -1.58
C ASN A 323 21.70 2.92 -2.43
N PRO A 324 22.35 1.76 -2.61
CA PRO A 324 23.61 1.68 -3.34
C PRO A 324 23.47 1.94 -4.84
N ARG A 325 22.23 2.03 -5.39
CA ARG A 325 22.01 2.43 -6.79
C ARG A 325 22.20 3.93 -7.00
N THR A 326 21.89 4.73 -6.00
CA THR A 326 21.87 6.20 -6.07
C THR A 326 22.91 6.86 -5.17
N GLY A 327 23.40 6.13 -4.15
CA GLY A 327 24.32 6.62 -3.14
C GLY A 327 23.64 7.41 -2.01
N GLU A 328 22.33 7.66 -2.12
CA GLU A 328 21.57 8.45 -1.17
C GLU A 328 21.07 7.64 0.02
N THR A 329 20.78 8.32 1.13
CA THR A 329 20.13 7.70 2.29
C THR A 329 18.66 7.39 2.00
N VAL A 330 18.11 6.28 2.51
CA VAL A 330 16.71 5.89 2.24
C VAL A 330 15.69 6.35 3.28
N VAL A 331 16.12 6.78 4.46
CA VAL A 331 15.22 7.22 5.54
C VAL A 331 15.03 8.73 5.49
N LYS A 332 13.78 9.19 5.49
CA LYS A 332 13.38 10.60 5.57
C LYS A 332 13.28 11.06 7.02
N LYS A 333 12.56 10.29 7.82
CA LYS A 333 12.33 10.58 9.24
C LYS A 333 12.07 9.31 10.03
N VAL A 334 12.57 9.24 11.25
CA VAL A 334 12.09 8.26 12.25
C VAL A 334 11.24 9.01 13.27
N VAL A 335 10.01 8.56 13.47
CA VAL A 335 9.08 9.10 14.46
C VAL A 335 8.99 8.13 15.61
N GLN A 336 9.42 8.55 16.80
CA GLN A 336 9.14 7.84 18.03
C GLN A 336 7.72 8.16 18.47
N THR A 337 6.91 7.12 18.67
CA THR A 337 5.46 7.26 18.89
C THR A 337 5.10 7.30 20.38
N ARG A 338 6.02 6.86 21.25
CA ARG A 338 5.84 6.75 22.70
C ARG A 338 6.92 7.51 23.44
N GLN A 339 6.54 8.23 24.48
CA GLN A 339 7.48 9.04 25.28
C GLN A 339 8.36 8.19 26.20
N SER A 340 7.86 7.03 26.62
CA SER A 340 8.55 6.12 27.54
C SER A 340 8.11 4.66 27.36
N ALA A 341 8.82 3.74 28.03
CA ALA A 341 8.52 2.31 28.01
C ALA A 341 7.14 1.95 28.60
N ASP A 342 6.67 2.75 29.55
CA ASP A 342 5.40 2.59 30.27
C ASP A 342 4.23 3.35 29.65
N ASP A 343 4.44 4.05 28.53
CA ASP A 343 3.37 4.75 27.81
C ASP A 343 2.35 3.75 27.22
N ARG A 344 1.13 3.77 27.76
CA ARG A 344 0.01 2.88 27.40
C ARG A 344 -1.16 3.60 26.77
N ASP A 345 -1.00 4.81 26.24
CA ASP A 345 -2.11 5.50 25.57
C ASP A 345 -2.66 4.62 24.41
N PRO A 346 -3.94 4.20 24.46
CA PRO A 346 -4.54 3.35 23.45
C PRO A 346 -4.74 4.04 22.09
N LYS A 347 -4.57 5.37 22.01
CA LYS A 347 -4.62 6.13 20.76
C LYS A 347 -3.32 6.10 19.98
N LEU A 348 -2.21 5.68 20.62
CA LEU A 348 -0.91 5.57 19.96
C LEU A 348 -0.84 4.31 19.10
N PRO A 349 -0.11 4.34 17.97
CA PRO A 349 0.10 3.16 17.15
C PRO A 349 0.86 2.07 17.92
N ASP A 350 0.72 0.82 17.50
CA ASP A 350 1.43 -0.32 18.09
C ASP A 350 2.96 -0.20 17.93
N ALA A 351 3.41 0.42 16.83
CA ALA A 351 4.82 0.69 16.58
C ALA A 351 5.38 1.64 17.65
N ASP A 352 6.63 1.41 18.09
CA ASP A 352 7.40 2.33 18.93
C ASP A 352 8.20 3.33 18.08
N LEU A 353 8.64 2.90 16.89
CA LEU A 353 9.25 3.75 15.87
C LEU A 353 8.53 3.57 14.53
N VAL A 354 8.23 4.68 13.88
CA VAL A 354 7.73 4.73 12.50
C VAL A 354 8.82 5.30 11.61
N VAL A 355 9.25 4.51 10.62
CA VAL A 355 10.26 4.87 9.62
C VAL A 355 9.55 5.41 8.39
N ILE A 356 9.67 6.71 8.18
CA ILE A 356 9.21 7.40 6.97
C ILE A 356 10.33 7.31 5.94
N TRP A 357 10.04 6.70 4.79
CA TRP A 357 11.02 6.52 3.72
C TRP A 357 11.17 7.80 2.88
N LYS A 358 12.33 7.98 2.24
CA LYS A 358 12.50 9.03 1.23
C LYS A 358 11.74 8.67 -0.04
N ASP A 359 11.48 9.70 -0.84
CA ASP A 359 10.75 9.62 -2.11
C ASP A 359 11.62 9.02 -3.24
N GLN A 360 12.35 7.93 -2.94
CA GLN A 360 13.22 7.20 -3.86
C GLN A 360 13.02 5.68 -3.69
N PRO A 361 12.61 4.95 -4.74
CA PRO A 361 12.43 3.51 -4.65
C PRO A 361 13.74 2.78 -4.34
N ALA A 362 13.64 1.75 -3.50
CA ALA A 362 14.77 0.91 -3.13
C ALA A 362 14.37 -0.56 -3.17
N ASP A 363 14.96 -1.31 -4.11
CA ASP A 363 14.95 -2.77 -4.12
C ASP A 363 16.14 -3.39 -3.36
N VAL A 364 17.08 -2.55 -2.95
CA VAL A 364 18.30 -2.90 -2.22
C VAL A 364 18.68 -1.75 -1.28
N ILE A 365 19.14 -2.10 -0.09
CA ILE A 365 19.70 -1.13 0.86
C ILE A 365 21.01 -1.65 1.45
N GLU A 366 21.88 -0.75 1.89
CA GLU A 366 23.15 -1.04 2.54
C GLU A 366 23.24 -0.32 3.89
N HIS A 367 23.82 -1.01 4.85
CA HIS A 367 24.27 -0.43 6.11
C HIS A 367 25.77 -0.76 6.28
N PRO A 368 26.62 0.17 6.79
CA PRO A 368 28.05 -0.08 7.00
C PRO A 368 28.33 -1.35 7.82
N ASP A 369 27.63 -1.51 8.95
CA ASP A 369 27.82 -2.66 9.85
C ASP A 369 27.02 -3.92 9.48
N LEU A 370 25.89 -3.78 8.77
CA LEU A 370 24.95 -4.89 8.52
C LEU A 370 25.01 -5.40 7.07
N GLY A 371 25.83 -4.77 6.22
CA GLY A 371 26.04 -5.14 4.83
C GLY A 371 24.87 -4.82 3.91
N ARG A 372 24.90 -5.39 2.70
CA ARG A 372 23.85 -5.22 1.68
C ARG A 372 22.68 -6.18 1.90
N MET A 373 21.46 -5.68 1.77
CA MET A 373 20.19 -6.41 1.81
C MET A 373 19.47 -6.22 0.47
N GLY A 374 19.30 -7.32 -0.29
CA GLY A 374 18.82 -7.27 -1.68
C GLY A 374 19.96 -7.37 -2.71
N PRO A 375 19.70 -7.15 -4.00
CA PRO A 375 18.41 -6.70 -4.56
C PRO A 375 17.33 -7.78 -4.55
N VAL A 376 16.07 -7.35 -4.47
CA VAL A 376 14.85 -8.15 -4.65
C VAL A 376 14.00 -7.55 -5.77
N PRO A 377 13.02 -8.25 -6.37
CA PRO A 377 12.10 -7.58 -7.29
C PRO A 377 11.27 -6.50 -6.58
N TYR A 378 10.96 -5.40 -7.27
CA TYR A 378 9.93 -4.46 -6.82
C TYR A 378 8.55 -5.14 -6.82
N ARG A 379 7.67 -4.76 -5.88
CA ARG A 379 6.32 -5.33 -5.74
C ARG A 379 5.31 -4.62 -6.65
N ARG A 380 4.96 -3.39 -6.32
CA ARG A 380 4.16 -2.49 -7.18
C ARG A 380 5.07 -1.40 -7.73
N THR A 381 4.67 -0.83 -8.86
CA THR A 381 5.49 0.18 -9.55
C THR A 381 5.20 1.58 -9.03
N GLY A 382 3.93 1.85 -8.68
CA GLY A 382 3.50 3.04 -7.95
C GLY A 382 2.85 2.71 -6.61
N SER A 383 2.76 3.71 -5.75
CA SER A 383 2.17 3.65 -4.40
C SER A 383 1.60 5.00 -3.98
N HIS A 384 0.93 5.03 -2.84
CA HIS A 384 0.23 6.21 -2.34
C HIS A 384 1.17 7.35 -1.94
N ARG A 385 0.69 8.59 -2.08
CA ARG A 385 1.30 9.81 -1.53
C ARG A 385 0.27 10.69 -0.84
N ALA A 386 0.72 11.50 0.11
CA ALA A 386 -0.16 12.35 0.90
C ALA A 386 -0.85 13.46 0.10
N ARG A 387 -0.23 13.98 -0.98
CA ARG A 387 -0.79 15.11 -1.74
C ARG A 387 -1.89 14.64 -2.67
N GLY A 388 -3.12 15.03 -2.36
CA GLY A 388 -4.29 14.90 -3.22
C GLY A 388 -4.62 16.20 -3.98
N PHE A 389 -5.86 16.31 -4.46
CA PHE A 389 -6.37 17.55 -5.06
C PHE A 389 -7.87 17.71 -4.79
N LEU A 390 -8.36 18.93 -4.98
CA LEU A 390 -9.77 19.30 -4.92
C LEU A 390 -10.05 20.34 -6.02
N SER A 391 -11.13 20.13 -6.78
CA SER A 391 -11.71 21.07 -7.73
C SER A 391 -13.19 21.23 -7.43
N VAL A 392 -13.67 22.47 -7.42
CA VAL A 392 -15.06 22.81 -7.11
C VAL A 392 -15.60 23.71 -8.21
N LYS A 393 -16.81 23.41 -8.68
CA LYS A 393 -17.58 24.23 -9.61
C LYS A 393 -18.99 24.41 -9.05
N GLY A 394 -19.56 25.60 -9.15
CA GLY A 394 -20.96 25.85 -8.82
C GLY A 394 -21.25 27.32 -8.52
N PRO A 395 -22.45 27.65 -8.05
CA PRO A 395 -22.88 29.03 -7.82
C PRO A 395 -21.93 29.84 -6.93
N GLY A 396 -21.45 30.96 -7.48
CA GLY A 396 -20.51 31.92 -6.89
C GLY A 396 -19.12 31.38 -6.55
N ILE A 397 -18.70 30.29 -7.20
CA ILE A 397 -17.29 29.90 -7.27
C ILE A 397 -16.68 30.53 -8.52
N GLU A 398 -15.74 31.46 -8.33
CA GLU A 398 -15.04 32.15 -9.42
C GLU A 398 -14.16 31.18 -10.24
N PRO A 399 -14.34 31.08 -11.57
CA PRO A 399 -13.51 30.24 -12.42
C PRO A 399 -12.02 30.60 -12.35
N GLY A 400 -11.15 29.59 -12.28
CA GLY A 400 -9.70 29.79 -12.24
C GLY A 400 -9.16 30.32 -10.90
N SER A 401 -10.01 30.41 -9.87
CA SER A 401 -9.58 30.70 -8.50
C SER A 401 -8.75 29.54 -7.90
N SER A 402 -8.09 29.80 -6.78
CA SER A 402 -7.23 28.83 -6.09
C SER A 402 -7.65 28.65 -4.64
N LEU A 403 -7.43 27.43 -4.13
CA LEU A 403 -7.61 27.09 -2.72
C LEU A 403 -6.25 27.04 -2.04
N PRO A 404 -6.15 27.39 -0.74
CA PRO A 404 -4.92 27.20 0.00
C PRO A 404 -4.59 25.71 0.14
N ASP A 405 -3.31 25.40 0.37
CA ASP A 405 -2.93 24.06 0.82
C ASP A 405 -3.69 23.71 2.11
N SER A 406 -4.32 22.54 2.13
CA SER A 406 -5.33 22.14 3.12
C SER A 406 -5.17 20.66 3.51
N HIS A 407 -5.94 20.18 4.47
CA HIS A 407 -5.93 18.79 4.92
C HIS A 407 -7.14 18.00 4.42
N SER A 408 -7.00 16.68 4.31
CA SER A 408 -8.10 15.80 3.88
C SER A 408 -9.31 15.85 4.84
N VAL A 409 -9.11 16.21 6.10
CA VAL A 409 -10.18 16.41 7.09
C VAL A 409 -11.08 17.62 6.78
N ASP A 410 -10.60 18.56 5.95
CA ASP A 410 -11.36 19.75 5.55
C ASP A 410 -12.42 19.42 4.47
N LEU A 411 -12.32 18.26 3.82
CA LEU A 411 -13.21 17.86 2.74
C LEU A 411 -14.67 17.70 3.21
N THR A 412 -14.91 16.99 4.31
CA THR A 412 -16.28 16.76 4.79
C THR A 412 -16.96 18.06 5.23
N PRO A 413 -16.34 18.94 6.04
CA PRO A 413 -16.87 20.27 6.32
C PRO A 413 -17.15 21.08 5.06
N THR A 414 -16.28 21.01 4.05
CA THR A 414 -16.48 21.68 2.76
C THR A 414 -17.73 21.19 2.04
N LEU A 415 -17.96 19.88 1.99
CA LEU A 415 -19.17 19.32 1.37
C LEU A 415 -20.44 19.72 2.14
N LEU A 416 -20.40 19.72 3.48
CA LEU A 416 -21.52 20.15 4.31
C LEU A 416 -21.86 21.64 4.09
N GLU A 417 -20.85 22.50 4.03
CA GLU A 417 -21.02 23.93 3.72
C GLU A 417 -21.69 24.13 2.36
N LEU A 418 -21.23 23.42 1.32
CA LEU A 418 -21.81 23.49 -0.03
C LEU A 418 -23.25 22.96 -0.11
N MET A 419 -23.62 22.02 0.76
CA MET A 419 -24.98 21.51 0.89
C MET A 419 -25.88 22.42 1.75
N GLY A 420 -25.33 23.47 2.37
CA GLY A 420 -26.05 24.27 3.37
C GLY A 420 -26.41 23.49 4.64
N ALA A 421 -25.70 22.40 4.93
CA ALA A 421 -25.92 21.54 6.08
C ALA A 421 -25.09 22.00 7.29
N PRO A 422 -25.57 21.77 8.52
CA PRO A 422 -24.79 22.11 9.72
C PRO A 422 -23.50 21.29 9.78
N ILE A 423 -22.39 21.95 10.11
CA ILE A 423 -21.09 21.30 10.34
C ILE A 423 -20.98 20.94 11.82
N PRO A 424 -20.88 19.64 12.18
CA PRO A 424 -20.76 19.24 13.57
C PRO A 424 -19.48 19.76 14.23
N GLU A 425 -19.59 20.23 15.48
CA GLU A 425 -18.48 20.81 16.25
C GLU A 425 -17.31 19.84 16.51
N TYR A 426 -17.56 18.53 16.42
CA TYR A 426 -16.52 17.51 16.63
C TYR A 426 -15.59 17.32 15.42
N MET A 427 -15.88 17.93 14.26
CA MET A 427 -15.03 17.81 13.09
C MET A 427 -13.77 18.66 13.25
N ASP A 428 -12.60 18.06 12.99
CA ASP A 428 -11.31 18.77 13.08
C ASP A 428 -11.08 19.77 11.93
N GLY A 429 -11.66 19.48 10.76
CA GLY A 429 -11.48 20.27 9.55
C GLY A 429 -12.38 21.49 9.45
N LYS A 430 -12.10 22.35 8.47
CA LYS A 430 -12.87 23.57 8.19
C LYS A 430 -13.26 23.67 6.71
N PRO A 431 -14.39 24.32 6.37
CA PRO A 431 -14.76 24.52 4.98
C PRO A 431 -13.70 25.31 4.21
N LEU A 432 -13.36 24.83 3.02
CA LEU A 432 -12.38 25.47 2.13
C LEU A 432 -13.02 26.47 1.16
N VAL A 433 -14.31 26.32 0.90
CA VAL A 433 -15.14 27.23 0.10
C VAL A 433 -16.39 27.58 0.87
N LYS A 434 -17.02 28.70 0.51
CA LYS A 434 -18.34 29.09 1.05
C LYS A 434 -19.40 28.88 -0.01
N ALA A 435 -20.57 28.40 0.40
CA ALA A 435 -21.72 28.38 -0.49
C ALA A 435 -22.20 29.81 -0.75
N SER A 436 -22.64 30.07 -1.97
CA SER A 436 -23.39 31.28 -2.27
C SER A 436 -24.80 31.06 -1.72
N VAL A 437 -25.14 31.78 -0.66
CA VAL A 437 -26.49 31.72 -0.08
C VAL A 437 -27.48 32.16 -1.16
N SER A 438 -28.18 31.20 -1.75
CA SER A 438 -29.38 31.48 -2.52
C SER A 438 -30.46 31.78 -1.49
N VAL A 439 -30.71 33.05 -1.21
CA VAL A 439 -31.89 33.46 -0.46
C VAL A 439 -33.08 33.18 -1.36
N GLY A 440 -33.72 32.01 -1.16
CA GLY A 440 -34.95 31.60 -1.81
C GLY A 440 -36.05 31.42 -0.78
#